data_AF-A0A380P6N0-F1
#
_entry.id   AF-A0A380P6N0-F1
#
_cell.length_a   1.000
_cell.length_b   1.000
_cell.length_c   1.000
_cell.angle_alpha   90.00
_cell.angle_beta   90.00
_cell.angle_gamma   90.00
#
_symmetry.space_group_name_H-M   'P 1'
#
loop_
_entity.id
_entity.type
_entity.pdbx_description
1 polymer ?
#
loop_
_entity_poly.entity_id
_entity_poly.type
_entity_poly.pdbx_seq_one_letter_code
_entity_poly.pdbx_strand_id
1 'polypeptide(L)'
;MHTAIQTPGTIYTGLPDQNDSYYQPQQAALKKLSQQLAPKSHQRLVYGDVWLRDIAPIVTNAKMVKFKYEPDYLDTKFNDIINTRFAKWLEHQHFDLSYSDIRLDGGNFVYNDADTAILTDRVYMIILATHKNVSLKRYRKNWDSSKLS
;
A
#
# COMPACT_ATOMS: atom_id res chain seq x y z
N MET A 1 -3.50 36.41 8.66
CA MET A 1 -3.89 35.01 8.88
C MET A 1 -4.28 34.43 7.52
N HIS A 2 -3.45 33.58 6.92
CA HIS A 2 -3.76 32.94 5.64
C HIS A 2 -4.49 31.64 5.93
N THR A 3 -5.81 31.63 5.71
CA THR A 3 -6.61 30.40 5.73
C THR A 3 -6.31 29.65 4.44
N ALA A 4 -5.47 28.62 4.49
CA ALA A 4 -5.28 27.73 3.36
C ALA A 4 -6.63 27.07 3.06
N ILE A 5 -7.15 27.27 1.85
CA ILE A 5 -8.31 26.53 1.36
C ILE A 5 -7.86 25.08 1.26
N GLN A 6 -8.32 24.25 2.18
CA GLN A 6 -8.01 22.82 2.18
C GLN A 6 -8.85 22.19 1.06
N THR A 7 -8.23 21.95 -0.10
CA THR A 7 -8.88 21.17 -1.16
C THR A 7 -9.26 19.81 -0.56
N PRO A 8 -10.53 19.38 -0.67
CA PRO A 8 -10.93 18.06 -0.18
C PRO A 8 -10.04 16.99 -0.82
N GLY A 9 -9.35 16.21 0.01
CA GLY A 9 -8.55 15.09 -0.48
C GLY A 9 -9.42 14.05 -1.18
N THR A 10 -8.88 13.42 -2.23
CA THR A 10 -9.54 12.31 -2.93
C THR A 10 -9.30 11.00 -2.19
N ILE A 11 -10.35 10.23 -1.94
CA ILE A 11 -10.24 8.88 -1.38
C ILE A 11 -10.11 7.89 -2.54
N TYR A 12 -9.03 7.12 -2.54
CA TYR A 12 -8.84 6.02 -3.50
C TYR A 12 -9.25 4.69 -2.88
N THR A 13 -9.97 3.87 -3.64
CA THR A 13 -10.39 2.52 -3.19
C THR A 13 -10.16 1.48 -4.27
N GLY A 14 -9.83 0.25 -3.85
CA GLY A 14 -9.78 -0.92 -4.73
C GLY A 14 -11.10 -1.69 -4.70
N LEU A 15 -11.46 -2.31 -5.82
CA LEU A 15 -12.46 -3.37 -5.86
C LEU A 15 -11.89 -4.62 -6.54
N PRO A 16 -12.32 -5.81 -6.11
CA PRO A 16 -11.97 -7.04 -6.79
C PRO A 16 -12.67 -7.15 -8.14
N ASP A 17 -12.17 -8.04 -8.99
CA ASP A 17 -12.85 -8.36 -10.24
C ASP A 17 -14.24 -8.95 -9.96
N GLN A 18 -15.21 -8.67 -10.84
CA GLN A 18 -16.61 -9.07 -10.61
C GLN A 18 -16.80 -10.59 -10.46
N ASN A 19 -15.94 -11.37 -11.12
CA ASN A 19 -16.00 -12.83 -11.14
C ASN A 19 -14.94 -13.47 -10.24
N ASP A 20 -14.29 -12.68 -9.37
CA ASP A 20 -13.30 -13.19 -8.43
C ASP A 20 -14.00 -14.08 -7.38
N SER A 21 -13.66 -15.38 -7.36
CA SER A 21 -14.27 -16.37 -6.47
C SER A 21 -13.92 -16.15 -5.00
N TYR A 22 -12.73 -15.60 -4.71
CA TYR A 22 -12.26 -15.36 -3.35
C TYR A 22 -13.10 -14.31 -2.64
N TYR A 23 -13.48 -13.24 -3.35
CA TYR A 23 -14.27 -12.13 -2.80
C TYR A 23 -15.78 -12.28 -2.97
N GLN A 24 -16.29 -13.34 -3.60
CA GLN A 24 -17.75 -13.53 -3.80
C GLN A 24 -18.55 -13.39 -2.51
N PRO A 25 -18.17 -14.00 -1.37
CA PRO A 25 -18.97 -13.91 -0.15
C PRO A 25 -19.13 -12.49 0.37
N GLN A 26 -18.17 -11.60 0.10
CA GLN A 26 -18.16 -10.21 0.59
C GLN A 26 -18.53 -9.19 -0.49
N GLN A 27 -18.78 -9.62 -1.73
CA GLN A 27 -18.94 -8.71 -2.87
C GLN A 27 -20.08 -7.69 -2.68
N ALA A 28 -21.19 -8.11 -2.08
CA ALA A 28 -22.31 -7.23 -1.75
C ALA A 28 -21.91 -6.14 -0.74
N ALA A 29 -21.13 -6.52 0.29
CA ALA A 29 -20.66 -5.59 1.32
C ALA A 29 -19.65 -4.58 0.72
N LEU A 30 -18.74 -5.04 -0.13
CA LEU A 30 -17.76 -4.18 -0.81
C LEU A 30 -18.45 -3.16 -1.75
N LYS A 31 -19.48 -3.60 -2.50
CA LYS A 31 -20.31 -2.70 -3.33
C LYS A 31 -21.02 -1.66 -2.48
N LYS A 32 -21.62 -2.06 -1.36
CA LYS A 32 -22.28 -1.15 -0.41
C LYS A 32 -21.32 -0.13 0.17
N LEU A 33 -20.12 -0.55 0.60
CA LEU A 33 -19.09 0.36 1.10
C LEU A 33 -18.67 1.37 0.03
N SER A 34 -18.41 0.91 -1.21
CA SER A 34 -18.07 1.79 -2.33
C SER A 34 -19.16 2.84 -2.60
N GLN A 35 -20.43 2.47 -2.53
CA GLN A 35 -21.56 3.40 -2.68
C GLN A 35 -21.63 4.41 -1.54
N GLN A 36 -21.36 4.00 -0.30
CA GLN A 36 -21.34 4.89 0.86
C GLN A 36 -20.21 5.93 0.80
N LEU A 37 -19.13 5.65 0.06
CA LEU A 37 -18.02 6.58 -0.17
C LEU A 37 -18.29 7.56 -1.32
N ALA A 38 -19.29 7.30 -2.17
CA ALA A 38 -19.60 8.11 -3.34
C ALA A 38 -19.92 9.60 -3.07
N PRO A 39 -20.49 10.00 -1.92
CA PRO A 39 -20.70 11.42 -1.59
C PRO A 39 -19.40 12.23 -1.41
N LYS A 40 -18.23 11.59 -1.36
CA LYS A 40 -16.92 12.24 -1.30
C LYS A 40 -16.24 12.23 -2.67
N SER A 41 -15.26 13.12 -2.88
CA SER A 41 -14.31 12.96 -3.99
C SER A 41 -13.65 11.59 -3.82
N HIS A 42 -14.08 10.63 -4.64
CA HIS A 42 -13.66 9.24 -4.53
C HIS A 42 -13.32 8.73 -5.93
N GLN A 43 -12.21 8.02 -6.04
CA GLN A 43 -11.83 7.38 -7.28
C GLN A 43 -11.61 5.90 -7.03
N ARG A 44 -12.39 5.11 -7.76
CA ARG A 44 -12.29 3.66 -7.72
C ARG A 44 -11.20 3.19 -8.68
N LEU A 45 -10.25 2.44 -8.16
CA LEU A 45 -9.21 1.79 -8.95
C LEU A 45 -9.69 0.40 -9.33
N VAL A 46 -9.74 0.14 -10.63
CA VAL A 46 -10.05 -1.18 -11.18
C VAL A 46 -8.73 -1.88 -11.46
N TYR A 47 -8.09 -2.37 -10.40
CA TYR A 47 -6.86 -3.16 -10.52
C TYR A 47 -7.05 -4.63 -10.15
N GLY A 48 -8.18 -5.00 -9.54
CA GLY A 48 -8.59 -6.38 -9.30
C GLY A 48 -8.45 -6.85 -7.86
N ASP A 49 -8.15 -5.95 -6.92
CA ASP A 49 -7.98 -6.29 -5.51
C ASP A 49 -8.44 -5.13 -4.60
N VAL A 50 -8.53 -5.36 -3.29
CA VAL A 50 -8.96 -4.38 -2.29
C VAL A 50 -7.80 -3.80 -1.48
N TRP A 51 -6.64 -4.46 -1.48
CA TRP A 51 -5.46 -4.12 -0.67
C TRP A 51 -4.64 -2.95 -1.23
N LEU A 52 -5.29 -1.80 -1.43
CA LEU A 52 -4.64 -0.63 -2.03
C LEU A 52 -3.46 -0.13 -1.18
N ARG A 53 -3.55 -0.23 0.15
CA ARG A 53 -2.47 0.14 1.08
C ARG A 53 -1.18 -0.64 0.82
N ASP A 54 -1.28 -1.88 0.37
CA ASP A 54 -0.12 -2.74 0.19
C ASP A 54 0.64 -2.46 -1.11
N ILE A 55 -0.11 -2.17 -2.19
CA ILE A 55 0.45 -1.95 -3.52
C ILE A 55 0.81 -0.48 -3.82
N ALA A 56 0.18 0.48 -3.13
CA ALA A 56 0.33 1.91 -3.42
C ALA A 56 1.76 2.43 -3.17
N PRO A 57 2.18 3.50 -3.87
CA PRO A 57 3.41 4.19 -3.53
C PRO A 57 3.39 4.75 -2.09
N ILE A 58 4.54 4.75 -1.44
CA ILE A 58 4.74 5.36 -0.13
C ILE A 58 5.23 6.79 -0.32
N VAL A 59 4.56 7.74 0.32
CA VAL A 59 5.00 9.13 0.37
C VAL A 59 5.99 9.27 1.53
N THR A 60 7.19 9.74 1.22
CA THR A 60 8.18 10.17 2.20
C THR A 60 8.37 11.68 2.10
N ASN A 61 9.05 12.30 3.06
CA ASN A 61 9.35 13.74 3.01
C ASN A 61 10.12 14.17 1.75
N ALA A 62 10.86 13.25 1.14
CA ALA A 62 11.69 13.55 -0.02
C ALA A 62 10.98 13.29 -1.34
N LYS A 63 10.17 12.22 -1.42
CA LYS A 63 9.59 11.72 -2.67
C LYS A 63 8.51 10.67 -2.46
N MET A 64 7.73 10.43 -3.50
CA MET A 64 6.83 9.28 -3.59
C MET A 64 7.57 8.08 -4.19
N VAL A 65 7.61 6.95 -3.48
CA VAL A 65 8.35 5.75 -3.88
C VAL A 65 7.41 4.58 -4.11
N LYS A 66 7.40 4.03 -5.33
CA LYS A 66 6.76 2.76 -5.65
C LYS A 66 7.75 1.62 -5.41
N PHE A 67 7.51 0.87 -4.35
CA PHE A 67 8.24 -0.37 -4.05
C PHE A 67 7.70 -1.54 -4.88
N LYS A 68 8.52 -2.58 -4.99
CA LYS A 68 8.15 -3.83 -5.65
C LYS A 68 7.12 -4.58 -4.79
N TYR A 69 5.93 -4.81 -5.34
CA TYR A 69 4.87 -5.56 -4.67
C TYR A 69 4.83 -7.00 -5.19
N GLU A 70 5.43 -7.91 -4.41
CA GLU A 70 5.55 -9.33 -4.73
C GLU A 70 5.43 -10.16 -3.44
N PRO A 71 4.25 -10.18 -2.80
CA PRO A 71 4.04 -10.95 -1.58
C PRO A 71 4.06 -12.45 -1.86
N ASP A 72 4.69 -13.22 -0.98
CA ASP A 72 4.84 -14.68 -1.14
C ASP A 72 3.52 -15.46 -1.05
N TYR A 73 2.44 -14.83 -0.58
CA TYR A 73 1.13 -15.47 -0.39
C TYR A 73 0.17 -15.30 -1.57
N LEU A 74 0.51 -14.50 -2.58
CA LEU A 74 -0.31 -14.35 -3.78
C LEU A 74 0.14 -15.30 -4.88
N ASP A 75 -0.82 -15.83 -5.63
CA ASP A 75 -0.54 -16.53 -6.88
C ASP A 75 0.22 -15.61 -7.85
N THR A 76 1.28 -16.12 -8.48
CA THR A 76 2.15 -15.32 -9.35
C THR A 76 1.38 -14.67 -10.49
N LYS A 77 0.47 -15.41 -11.13
CA LYS A 77 -0.30 -14.87 -12.26
C LYS A 77 -1.25 -13.78 -11.80
N PHE A 78 -1.91 -13.95 -10.65
CA PHE A 78 -2.73 -12.91 -10.06
C PHE A 78 -1.90 -11.67 -9.71
N ASN A 79 -0.73 -11.86 -9.09
CA ASN A 79 0.19 -10.77 -8.74
C ASN A 79 0.64 -9.96 -9.98
N ASP A 80 0.96 -10.64 -11.08
CA ASP A 80 1.35 -9.98 -12.34
C ASP A 80 0.20 -9.13 -12.91
N ILE A 81 -1.03 -9.66 -12.86
CA ILE A 81 -2.23 -8.97 -13.35
C ILE A 81 -2.48 -7.68 -12.56
N ILE A 82 -2.48 -7.75 -11.23
CA ILE A 82 -2.78 -6.58 -10.38
C ILE A 82 -1.68 -5.53 -10.48
N ASN A 83 -0.39 -5.93 -10.54
CA ASN A 83 0.71 -4.99 -10.73
C ASN A 83 0.64 -4.31 -12.10
N THR A 84 0.36 -5.05 -13.17
CA THR A 84 0.22 -4.49 -14.52
C THR A 84 -0.92 -3.46 -14.59
N ARG A 85 -2.08 -3.79 -14.04
CA ARG A 85 -3.24 -2.88 -14.05
C ARG A 85 -2.99 -1.63 -13.19
N PHE A 86 -2.34 -1.80 -12.05
CA PHE A 86 -2.00 -0.68 -11.16
C PHE A 86 -0.95 0.25 -11.77
N ALA A 87 0.09 -0.31 -12.42
CA ALA A 87 1.10 0.47 -13.13
C ALA A 87 0.48 1.35 -14.23
N LYS A 88 -0.41 0.79 -15.05
CA LYS A 88 -1.17 1.56 -16.06
C LYS A 88 -1.96 2.71 -15.43
N TRP A 89 -2.60 2.48 -14.28
CA TRP A 89 -3.31 3.55 -13.58
C TRP A 89 -2.36 4.65 -13.11
N LEU A 90 -1.18 4.30 -12.56
CA LEU A 90 -0.16 5.25 -12.10
C LEU A 90 0.36 6.14 -13.24
N GLU A 91 0.56 5.58 -14.45
CA GLU A 91 1.00 6.32 -15.63
C GLU A 91 0.06 7.49 -15.97
N HIS A 92 -1.23 7.34 -15.69
CA HIS A 92 -2.23 8.39 -15.92
C HIS A 92 -2.33 9.44 -14.79
N GLN A 93 -1.65 9.24 -13.65
CA GLN A 93 -1.73 10.18 -12.52
C GLN A 93 -0.70 11.31 -12.57
N HIS A 94 0.31 11.20 -13.44
CA HIS A 94 1.39 12.19 -13.55
C HIS A 94 2.10 12.50 -12.22
N PHE A 95 2.20 11.50 -11.32
CA PHE A 95 2.93 11.63 -10.07
C PHE A 95 4.45 11.63 -10.31
N ASP A 96 5.18 12.40 -9.51
CA ASP A 96 6.64 12.31 -9.44
C ASP A 96 7.06 11.08 -8.62
N LEU A 97 7.19 9.95 -9.33
CA LEU A 97 7.45 8.63 -8.75
C LEU A 97 8.91 8.21 -8.93
N SER A 98 9.51 7.72 -7.86
CA SER A 98 10.68 6.84 -7.93
C SER A 98 10.27 5.39 -7.79
N TYR A 99 10.94 4.50 -8.51
CA TYR A 99 10.78 3.05 -8.36
C TYR A 99 11.92 2.47 -7.51
N SER A 100 11.61 1.42 -6.75
CA SER A 100 12.59 0.67 -5.96
C SER A 100 12.40 -0.83 -6.14
N ASP A 101 13.49 -1.55 -6.32
CA ASP A 101 13.52 -3.01 -6.41
C ASP A 101 13.35 -3.71 -5.05
N ILE A 102 13.31 -2.94 -3.96
CA ILE A 102 13.00 -3.48 -2.63
C ILE A 102 11.57 -4.02 -2.64
N ARG A 103 11.43 -5.30 -2.30
CA ARG A 103 10.15 -5.95 -2.04
C ARG A 103 9.57 -5.45 -0.72
N LEU A 104 8.42 -4.80 -0.79
CA LEU A 104 7.74 -4.22 0.37
C LEU A 104 6.23 -4.17 0.14
N ASP A 105 5.49 -4.71 1.10
CA ASP A 105 4.04 -4.52 1.19
C ASP A 105 3.78 -3.36 2.15
N GLY A 106 3.11 -2.30 1.68
CA GLY A 106 2.85 -1.08 2.48
C GLY A 106 2.14 -1.35 3.81
N GLY A 107 1.40 -2.45 3.91
CA GLY A 107 0.81 -2.99 5.12
C GLY A 107 1.78 -3.15 6.31
N ASN A 108 3.03 -3.51 5.97
CA ASN A 108 4.12 -3.81 6.89
C ASN A 108 5.08 -2.64 7.11
N PHE A 109 4.73 -1.45 6.64
CA PHE A 109 5.55 -0.26 6.71
C PHE A 109 4.81 0.85 7.46
N VAL A 110 5.48 1.42 8.46
CA VAL A 110 5.06 2.66 9.13
C VAL A 110 6.28 3.56 9.19
N TYR A 111 6.14 4.80 8.76
CA TYR A 111 7.20 5.80 8.76
C TYR A 111 6.76 7.02 9.55
N ASN A 112 7.70 7.60 10.29
CA ASN A 112 7.43 8.73 11.18
C ASN A 112 7.55 10.10 10.50
N ASP A 113 7.55 10.14 9.16
CA ASP A 113 7.81 11.38 8.40
C ASP A 113 9.13 12.06 8.81
N ALA A 114 10.16 11.27 9.14
CA ALA A 114 11.50 11.77 9.42
C ALA A 114 12.58 10.73 9.01
N ASP A 115 13.11 9.96 9.95
CA ASP A 115 14.27 9.08 9.75
C ASP A 115 14.02 7.63 10.18
N THR A 116 12.83 7.33 10.73
CA THR A 116 12.55 6.06 11.38
C THR A 116 11.36 5.38 10.74
N ALA A 117 11.56 4.13 10.32
CA ALA A 117 10.50 3.24 9.88
C ALA A 117 10.39 2.02 10.80
N ILE A 118 9.16 1.59 11.05
CA ILE A 118 8.84 0.33 11.70
C ILE A 118 8.46 -0.66 10.61
N LEU A 119 9.11 -1.83 10.64
CA LEU A 119 8.96 -2.91 9.69
C LEU A 119 8.69 -4.21 10.42
N THR A 120 8.03 -5.15 9.76
CA THR A 120 8.00 -6.53 10.26
C THR A 120 9.32 -7.25 9.97
N ASP A 121 9.62 -8.27 10.78
CA ASP A 121 10.81 -9.11 10.60
C ASP A 121 10.88 -9.72 9.20
N ARG A 122 9.73 -10.09 8.62
CA ARG A 122 9.64 -10.63 7.26
C ARG A 122 10.26 -9.67 6.23
N VAL A 123 9.79 -8.43 6.22
CA VAL A 123 10.28 -7.39 5.30
C VAL A 123 11.76 -7.10 5.55
N TYR A 124 12.16 -6.99 6.82
CA TYR A 124 13.55 -6.77 7.19
C TYR A 124 14.48 -7.86 6.64
N MET A 125 14.10 -9.14 6.76
CA MET A 125 14.90 -10.25 6.24
C MET A 125 14.97 -10.27 4.72
N ILE A 126 13.88 -9.94 4.02
CA ILE A 126 13.88 -9.83 2.56
C ILE A 126 14.87 -8.76 2.10
N ILE A 127 14.87 -7.58 2.73
CA ILE A 127 15.79 -6.49 2.38
C ILE A 127 17.24 -6.95 2.58
N LEU A 128 17.59 -7.53 3.73
CA LEU A 128 18.95 -8.02 3.98
C LEU A 128 19.40 -9.09 2.99
N ALA A 129 18.50 -9.99 2.59
CA ALA A 129 18.81 -11.06 1.64
C ALA A 129 19.04 -10.54 0.20
N THR A 130 18.35 -9.47 -0.18
CA THR A 130 18.30 -8.99 -1.58
C THR A 130 19.14 -7.74 -1.83
N HIS A 131 19.45 -6.95 -0.79
CA HIS A 131 20.12 -5.65 -0.90
C HIS A 131 21.30 -5.55 0.08
N LYS A 132 22.45 -6.13 -0.32
CA LYS A 132 23.65 -6.28 0.52
C LYS A 132 24.30 -4.97 0.99
N ASN A 133 23.98 -3.85 0.35
CA ASN A 133 24.54 -2.52 0.66
C ASN A 133 23.61 -1.66 1.54
N VAL A 134 22.52 -2.23 2.06
CA VAL A 134 21.60 -1.51 2.96
C VAL A 134 21.98 -1.78 4.41
N SER A 135 22.24 -0.71 5.16
CA SER A 135 22.44 -0.78 6.61
C SER A 135 21.12 -0.51 7.32
N LEU A 136 20.51 -1.54 7.89
CA LEU A 136 19.30 -1.42 8.71
C LEU A 136 19.62 -1.66 10.17
N LYS A 137 19.37 -0.66 11.03
CA LYS A 137 19.46 -0.81 12.48
C LYS A 137 18.17 -1.40 13.02
N ARG A 138 18.27 -2.55 13.67
CA ARG A 138 17.14 -3.19 14.34
C ARG A 138 16.99 -2.67 15.76
N TYR A 139 15.92 -1.93 16.03
CA TYR A 139 15.52 -1.57 17.39
C TYR A 139 14.50 -2.59 17.91
N ARG A 140 14.91 -3.46 18.84
CA ARG A 140 13.99 -4.32 19.61
C ARG A 140 13.75 -3.67 20.96
N LYS A 141 12.53 -3.18 21.19
CA LYS A 141 12.06 -2.87 22.54
C LYS A 141 11.35 -4.12 23.08
N ASN A 142 11.70 -4.57 24.28
CA ASN A 142 10.96 -5.65 24.94
C ASN A 142 9.51 -5.20 25.10
N TRP A 143 8.61 -5.82 24.34
CA TRP A 143 7.19 -5.55 24.42
C TRP A 143 6.66 -6.20 25.69
N ASP A 144 6.25 -5.37 26.64
CA ASP A 144 5.59 -5.82 27.86
C ASP A 144 4.09 -5.94 27.58
N SER A 145 3.64 -7.18 27.36
CA SER A 145 2.24 -7.49 27.07
C SER A 145 1.29 -7.19 28.23
N SER A 146 1.80 -6.89 29.43
CA SER A 146 0.97 -6.52 30.59
C SER A 146 0.36 -5.11 30.47
N LYS A 147 0.75 -4.31 29.48
CA LYS A 147 0.24 -2.94 29.28
C LYS A 147 -1.01 -2.82 28.38
N LEU A 148 -1.58 -3.94 27.96
CA LEU A 148 -2.78 -4.00 27.11
C LEU A 148 -4.06 -4.37 27.88
N SER A 149 -4.01 -4.46 29.21
CA SER A 149 -5.18 -4.72 30.06
C SER A 149 -5.93 -3.44 30.41
#